data_AF-V6F2P1-F1
#
_entry.id   AF-V6F2P1-F1
#
_cell.length_a   1.000
_cell.length_b   1.000
_cell.length_c   1.000
_cell.angle_alpha   90.00
_cell.angle_beta   90.00
_cell.angle_gamma   90.00
#
_symmetry.space_group_name_H-M   'P 1'
#
loop_
_entity.id
_entity.type
_entity.pdbx_description
1 polymer ?
#
loop_
_entity_poly.entity_id
_entity_poly.type
_entity_poly.pdbx_seq_one_letter_code
_entity_poly.pdbx_strand_id
1 'polypeptide(L)'
;MASQIRASHILLMYQGSMRSTATRSKDEALAMITDLKAQIAKGADFAQLAAQNSDCPSGREGGDLGTFGPGMMVPDFDTAAFALAEGEISDVVETPFGFHLIQRTVPEAQIRASHILLMYEGSMHSSAERSKAEALAQINAIKADIAAGADFAKQAIDHSDCPSGREGGDLGDFGRGQMVGEFETAAFALDVGQISDVVETPFGYHLIQRTA
;
A
#
# COMPACT_ATOMS: atom_id res chain seq x y z
N MET A 1 -22.02 -5.56 -11.39
CA MET A 1 -22.15 -4.42 -10.46
C MET A 1 -21.33 -4.77 -9.24
N ALA A 2 -20.24 -4.05 -8.96
CA ALA A 2 -19.46 -4.30 -7.75
C ALA A 2 -20.38 -4.10 -6.54
N SER A 3 -20.57 -5.13 -5.72
CA SER A 3 -21.47 -5.08 -4.56
C SER A 3 -20.94 -4.17 -3.45
N GLN A 4 -19.65 -3.88 -3.47
CA GLN A 4 -18.94 -3.06 -2.50
C GLN A 4 -17.78 -2.33 -3.18
N ILE A 5 -17.47 -1.11 -2.72
CA ILE A 5 -16.30 -0.32 -3.13
C ILE A 5 -15.50 0.06 -1.88
N ARG A 6 -14.21 0.31 -2.05
CA ARG A 6 -13.38 0.98 -1.04
C ARG A 6 -13.18 2.43 -1.48
N ALA A 7 -13.24 3.36 -0.54
CA ALA A 7 -12.93 4.75 -0.84
C ALA A 7 -12.29 5.44 0.35
N SER A 8 -11.43 6.41 0.05
CA SER A 8 -10.95 7.40 1.01
C SER A 8 -11.64 8.72 0.75
N HIS A 9 -11.81 9.54 1.80
CA HIS A 9 -12.38 10.87 1.64
C HIS A 9 -11.62 11.97 2.41
N ILE A 10 -11.75 13.19 1.92
CA ILE A 10 -11.39 14.40 2.66
C ILE A 10 -12.69 15.16 2.91
N LEU A 11 -13.02 15.39 4.17
CA LEU A 11 -14.21 16.15 4.56
C LEU A 11 -13.77 17.51 5.10
N LEU A 12 -14.21 18.59 4.46
CA LEU A 12 -14.15 19.93 5.01
C LEU A 12 -15.54 20.39 5.45
N MET A 13 -15.73 20.46 6.76
CA MET A 13 -16.93 21.01 7.38
C MET A 13 -16.89 22.55 7.33
N TYR A 14 -18.05 23.18 7.34
CA TYR A 14 -18.18 24.64 7.46
C TYR A 14 -19.22 25.01 8.52
N GLN A 15 -19.31 26.30 8.84
CA GLN A 15 -20.28 26.82 9.79
C GLN A 15 -21.70 26.57 9.28
N GLY A 16 -22.44 25.68 9.97
CA GLY A 16 -23.79 25.27 9.58
C GLY A 16 -23.89 23.87 8.96
N SER A 17 -22.78 23.19 8.70
CA SER A 17 -22.82 21.76 8.36
C SER A 17 -23.24 20.91 9.58
N MET A 18 -23.88 19.77 9.33
CA MET A 18 -24.27 18.84 10.38
C MET A 18 -23.05 18.38 11.19
N ARG A 19 -23.15 18.47 12.52
CA ARG A 19 -22.10 18.06 13.48
C ARG A 19 -20.78 18.82 13.33
N SER A 20 -20.79 19.96 12.63
CA SER A 20 -19.61 20.80 12.44
C SER A 20 -19.17 21.48 13.73
N THR A 21 -17.86 21.47 13.97
CA THR A 21 -17.17 22.32 14.94
C THR A 21 -16.39 23.45 14.24
N ALA A 22 -16.45 23.50 12.90
CA ALA A 22 -15.69 24.44 12.10
C ALA A 22 -16.28 25.85 12.15
N THR A 23 -15.42 26.85 12.31
CA THR A 23 -15.78 28.28 12.32
C THR A 23 -15.71 28.93 10.94
N ARG A 24 -15.17 28.22 9.94
CA ARG A 24 -14.99 28.71 8.57
C ARG A 24 -16.31 28.78 7.82
N SER A 25 -16.44 29.73 6.91
CA SER A 25 -17.61 29.91 6.03
C SER A 25 -17.69 28.80 4.97
N LYS A 26 -18.87 28.67 4.34
CA LYS A 26 -19.07 27.75 3.22
C LYS A 26 -18.13 28.05 2.06
N ASP A 27 -17.94 29.32 1.72
CA ASP A 27 -17.04 29.73 0.62
C ASP A 27 -15.57 29.43 0.91
N GLU A 28 -15.13 29.60 2.17
CA GLU A 28 -13.77 29.23 2.58
C GLU A 28 -13.55 27.71 2.48
N ALA A 29 -14.51 26.90 2.94
CA ALA A 29 -14.41 25.45 2.83
C ALA A 29 -14.38 25.00 1.36
N LEU A 30 -15.17 25.64 0.49
CA LEU A 30 -15.17 25.38 -0.95
C LEU A 30 -13.82 25.75 -1.59
N ALA A 31 -13.24 26.90 -1.23
CA ALA A 31 -11.94 27.33 -1.72
C ALA A 31 -10.82 26.36 -1.28
N MET A 32 -10.83 25.96 0.00
CA MET A 32 -9.87 25.01 0.55
C MET A 32 -9.94 23.64 -0.15
N ILE A 33 -11.13 23.07 -0.30
CA ILE A 33 -11.26 21.75 -0.92
C ILE A 33 -10.93 21.78 -2.41
N THR A 34 -11.23 22.88 -3.09
CA THR A 34 -10.84 23.07 -4.50
C THR A 34 -9.31 23.16 -4.65
N ASP A 35 -8.63 23.83 -3.72
CA ASP A 35 -7.17 23.87 -3.70
C ASP A 35 -6.57 22.48 -3.43
N LEU A 36 -7.10 21.72 -2.48
CA LEU A 36 -6.69 20.34 -2.23
C LEU A 36 -6.85 19.47 -3.48
N LYS A 37 -7.99 19.59 -4.19
CA LYS A 37 -8.20 18.89 -5.47
C LYS A 37 -7.12 19.26 -6.50
N ALA A 38 -6.76 20.54 -6.60
CA ALA A 38 -5.71 21.00 -7.50
C ALA A 38 -4.31 20.49 -7.11
N GLN A 39 -4.03 20.34 -5.81
CA GLN A 39 -2.79 19.74 -5.32
C GLN A 39 -2.72 18.25 -5.67
N ILE A 40 -3.81 17.51 -5.46
CA ILE A 40 -3.86 16.09 -5.80
C ILE A 40 -3.71 15.88 -7.31
N ALA A 41 -4.32 16.75 -8.14
CA ALA A 41 -4.14 16.73 -9.59
C ALA A 41 -2.68 16.98 -10.03
N LYS A 42 -1.86 17.62 -9.18
CA LYS A 42 -0.41 17.81 -9.39
C LYS A 42 0.44 16.65 -8.85
N GLY A 43 -0.18 15.61 -8.29
CA GLY A 43 0.50 14.44 -7.73
C GLY A 43 0.75 14.51 -6.23
N ALA A 44 0.05 15.38 -5.48
CA ALA A 44 0.10 15.34 -4.02
C ALA A 44 -0.57 14.06 -3.47
N ASP A 45 -0.04 13.54 -2.36
CA ASP A 45 -0.56 12.34 -1.72
C ASP A 45 -1.92 12.61 -1.03
N PHE A 46 -2.96 11.87 -1.44
CA PHE A 46 -4.31 12.05 -0.93
C PHE A 46 -4.40 11.76 0.57
N ALA A 47 -3.77 10.68 1.03
CA ALA A 47 -3.80 10.26 2.43
C ALA A 47 -3.13 11.29 3.34
N GLN A 48 -2.02 11.87 2.89
CA GLN A 48 -1.33 12.94 3.58
C GLN A 48 -2.20 14.20 3.68
N LEU A 49 -2.85 14.60 2.59
CA LEU A 49 -3.76 15.74 2.59
C LEU A 49 -4.99 15.49 3.47
N ALA A 50 -5.52 14.27 3.48
CA ALA A 50 -6.60 13.85 4.35
C ALA A 50 -6.20 13.92 5.83
N ALA A 51 -5.01 13.45 6.18
CA ALA A 51 -4.48 13.50 7.55
C ALA A 51 -4.25 14.92 8.06
N GLN A 52 -3.91 15.84 7.17
CA GLN A 52 -3.62 17.23 7.53
C GLN A 52 -4.87 18.11 7.56
N ASN A 53 -5.84 17.88 6.67
CA ASN A 53 -6.92 18.82 6.41
C ASN A 53 -8.32 18.28 6.68
N SER A 54 -8.53 16.97 6.74
CA SER A 54 -9.88 16.39 6.92
C SER A 54 -10.39 16.61 8.35
N ASP A 55 -11.63 17.11 8.48
CA ASP A 55 -12.33 17.21 9.76
C ASP A 55 -13.00 15.89 10.16
N CYS A 56 -12.95 14.86 9.32
CA CYS A 56 -13.43 13.51 9.66
C CYS A 56 -12.40 12.77 10.54
N PRO A 57 -12.82 11.98 11.55
CA PRO A 57 -11.91 11.12 12.31
C PRO A 57 -11.05 10.19 11.44
N SER A 58 -11.58 9.74 10.29
CA SER A 58 -10.83 8.92 9.31
C SER A 58 -9.65 9.66 8.68
N GLY A 59 -9.58 10.99 8.78
CA GLY A 59 -8.43 11.77 8.31
C GLY A 59 -7.11 11.21 8.85
N ARG A 60 -7.08 10.79 10.13
CA ARG A 60 -5.89 10.20 10.76
C ARG A 60 -5.39 8.92 10.07
N GLU A 61 -6.28 8.22 9.38
CA GLU A 61 -6.02 6.99 8.62
C GLU A 61 -5.98 7.29 7.10
N GLY A 62 -5.56 8.50 6.72
CA GLY A 62 -5.49 8.90 5.32
C GLY A 62 -6.87 9.10 4.66
N GLY A 63 -7.91 9.28 5.48
CA GLY A 63 -9.28 9.42 5.00
C GLY A 63 -9.95 8.09 4.64
N ASP A 64 -9.32 6.94 4.90
CA ASP A 64 -9.85 5.62 4.52
C ASP A 64 -11.17 5.32 5.24
N LEU A 65 -12.20 5.00 4.45
CA LEU A 65 -13.51 4.57 4.96
C LEU A 65 -13.66 3.06 4.95
N GLY A 66 -12.67 2.33 4.45
CA GLY A 66 -12.76 0.90 4.20
C GLY A 66 -13.78 0.57 3.12
N THR A 67 -14.22 -0.68 3.12
CA THR A 67 -15.13 -1.22 2.12
C THR A 67 -16.58 -0.99 2.55
N PHE A 68 -17.38 -0.34 1.70
CA PHE A 68 -18.79 -0.11 1.93
C PHE A 68 -19.65 -0.47 0.70
N GLY A 69 -20.91 -0.80 0.96
CA GLY A 69 -21.92 -1.07 -0.06
C GLY A 69 -22.86 0.12 -0.26
N PRO A 70 -23.68 0.09 -1.32
CA PRO A 70 -24.64 1.15 -1.61
C PRO A 70 -25.65 1.32 -0.47
N GLY A 71 -26.00 2.57 -0.16
CA GLY A 71 -26.91 2.93 0.92
C GLY A 71 -26.31 2.96 2.33
N MET A 72 -25.01 2.69 2.50
CA MET A 72 -24.29 2.85 3.77
C MET A 72 -23.88 4.31 4.03
N MET A 73 -23.70 5.08 2.96
CA MET A 73 -23.33 6.51 3.00
C MET A 73 -24.52 7.39 2.59
N VAL A 74 -24.38 8.71 2.75
CA VAL A 74 -25.40 9.67 2.28
C VAL A 74 -25.59 9.59 0.75
N PRO A 75 -26.81 9.79 0.22
CA PRO A 75 -27.09 9.55 -1.20
C PRO A 75 -26.16 10.27 -2.18
N ASP A 76 -25.81 11.52 -1.90
CA ASP A 76 -24.93 12.32 -2.75
C ASP A 76 -23.49 11.77 -2.77
N PHE A 77 -23.00 11.32 -1.60
CA PHE A 77 -21.70 10.67 -1.48
C PHE A 77 -21.69 9.33 -2.20
N ASP A 78 -22.73 8.53 -2.00
CA ASP A 78 -22.86 7.19 -2.60
C ASP A 78 -22.86 7.28 -4.12
N THR A 79 -23.69 8.17 -4.67
CA THR A 79 -23.77 8.40 -6.12
C THR A 79 -22.42 8.79 -6.71
N ALA A 80 -21.70 9.70 -6.05
CA ALA A 80 -20.38 10.13 -6.50
C ALA A 80 -19.34 8.99 -6.38
N ALA A 81 -19.26 8.32 -5.24
CA ALA A 81 -18.26 7.27 -4.99
C ALA A 81 -18.42 6.06 -5.94
N PHE A 82 -19.65 5.64 -6.21
CA PHE A 82 -19.94 4.53 -7.11
C PHE A 82 -19.82 4.88 -8.59
N ALA A 83 -19.87 6.18 -8.94
CA ALA A 83 -19.63 6.65 -10.31
C ALA A 83 -18.15 6.66 -10.69
N LEU A 84 -17.23 6.70 -9.71
CA LEU A 84 -15.79 6.73 -9.94
C LEU A 84 -15.26 5.39 -10.44
N ALA A 85 -14.27 5.45 -11.34
CA ALA A 85 -13.39 4.34 -11.64
C ALA A 85 -12.38 4.10 -10.50
N GLU A 86 -11.76 2.92 -10.51
CA GLU A 86 -10.73 2.56 -9.55
C GLU A 86 -9.50 3.47 -9.66
N GLY A 87 -9.10 4.07 -8.54
CA GLY A 87 -8.03 5.08 -8.47
C GLY A 87 -8.47 6.50 -8.84
N GLU A 88 -9.71 6.69 -9.30
CA GLU A 88 -10.24 8.00 -9.66
C GLU A 88 -10.66 8.81 -8.43
N ILE A 89 -10.62 10.14 -8.59
CA ILE A 89 -11.01 11.11 -7.56
C ILE A 89 -12.21 11.91 -8.08
N SER A 90 -13.21 12.08 -7.23
CA SER A 90 -14.42 12.85 -7.56
C SER A 90 -14.17 14.34 -7.70
N ASP A 91 -15.16 15.00 -8.30
CA ASP A 91 -15.38 16.41 -8.06
C ASP A 91 -15.75 16.70 -6.60
N VAL A 92 -15.77 17.98 -6.24
CA VAL A 92 -16.20 18.41 -4.91
C VAL A 92 -17.67 18.06 -4.73
N VAL A 93 -17.96 17.15 -3.81
CA VAL A 93 -19.32 16.71 -3.48
C VAL A 93 -19.80 17.48 -2.26
N GLU A 94 -20.88 18.23 -2.41
CA GLU A 94 -21.54 18.86 -1.26
C GLU A 94 -22.52 17.87 -0.62
N THR A 95 -22.40 17.66 0.68
CA THR A 95 -23.38 16.91 1.48
C THR A 95 -23.79 17.72 2.71
N PRO A 96 -24.81 17.29 3.48
CA PRO A 96 -25.16 17.96 4.73
C PRO A 96 -24.01 18.07 5.75
N PHE A 97 -22.97 17.25 5.64
CA PHE A 97 -21.81 17.26 6.54
C PHE A 97 -20.72 18.25 6.10
N GLY A 98 -20.76 18.77 4.88
CA GLY A 98 -19.74 19.66 4.33
C GLY A 98 -19.38 19.31 2.90
N PHE A 99 -18.17 19.70 2.49
CA PHE A 99 -17.63 19.33 1.19
C PHE A 99 -16.74 18.10 1.30
N HIS A 100 -16.86 17.21 0.31
CA HIS A 100 -16.13 15.96 0.24
C HIS A 100 -15.34 15.87 -1.06
N LEU A 101 -14.08 15.42 -0.96
CA LEU A 101 -13.38 14.79 -2.07
C LEU A 101 -13.33 13.31 -1.80
N ILE A 102 -13.71 12.51 -2.79
CA ILE A 102 -13.80 11.07 -2.67
C ILE A 102 -12.77 10.49 -3.64
N GLN A 103 -11.90 9.63 -3.13
CA GLN A 103 -11.03 8.82 -3.96
C GLN A 103 -11.51 7.39 -3.87
N ARG A 104 -11.90 6.78 -5.00
CA ARG A 104 -12.19 5.35 -5.01
C ARG A 104 -10.86 4.61 -4.95
N THR A 105 -10.54 4.11 -3.76
CA THR A 105 -9.34 3.34 -3.55
C THR A 105 -9.56 1.94 -4.09
N VAL A 106 -8.54 1.42 -4.78
CA VAL A 106 -8.50 -0.02 -5.03
C VAL A 106 -8.12 -0.71 -3.74
N PRO A 107 -8.68 -1.89 -3.42
CA PRO A 107 -7.97 -2.78 -2.53
C PRO A 107 -6.57 -2.93 -3.11
N GLU A 108 -5.55 -2.55 -2.35
CA GLU A 108 -4.17 -2.71 -2.82
C GLU A 108 -4.01 -4.14 -3.29
N ALA A 109 -3.45 -4.32 -4.50
CA ALA A 109 -3.22 -5.64 -5.03
C ALA A 109 -2.42 -6.42 -3.99
N GLN A 110 -3.06 -7.38 -3.33
CA GLN A 110 -2.32 -8.30 -2.47
C GLN A 110 -1.55 -9.19 -3.41
N ILE A 111 -0.24 -9.20 -3.25
CA ILE A 111 0.61 -10.16 -3.92
C ILE A 111 0.96 -11.25 -2.92
N ARG A 112 1.15 -12.45 -3.43
CA ARG A 112 1.79 -13.50 -2.67
C ARG A 112 3.22 -13.64 -3.18
N ALA A 113 4.17 -13.68 -2.27
CA ALA A 113 5.56 -13.87 -2.65
C ALA A 113 6.27 -14.80 -1.66
N SER A 114 7.26 -15.52 -2.19
CA SER A 114 8.22 -16.28 -1.41
C SER A 114 9.56 -15.58 -1.46
N HIS A 115 10.36 -15.70 -0.40
CA HIS A 115 11.71 -15.14 -0.37
C HIS A 115 12.78 -16.10 0.14
N ILE A 116 14.02 -15.84 -0.25
CA ILE A 116 15.22 -16.45 0.34
C ILE A 116 16.01 -15.32 0.95
N LEU A 117 16.19 -15.34 2.27
CA LEU A 117 16.97 -14.36 3.00
C LEU A 117 18.33 -14.95 3.35
N LEU A 118 19.40 -14.29 2.88
CA LEU A 118 20.76 -14.52 3.39
C LEU A 118 21.20 -13.32 4.22
N MET A 119 21.26 -13.52 5.53
CA MET A 119 21.82 -12.55 6.46
C MET A 119 23.35 -12.53 6.35
N TYR A 120 23.97 -11.42 6.72
CA TYR A 120 25.43 -11.32 6.86
C TYR A 120 25.81 -10.61 8.15
N GLU A 121 27.09 -10.64 8.51
CA GLU A 121 27.62 -9.97 9.68
C GLU A 121 27.30 -8.47 9.65
N GLY A 122 26.52 -7.99 10.62
CA GLY A 122 26.04 -6.60 10.69
C GLY A 122 24.65 -6.34 10.08
N SER A 123 23.98 -7.35 9.54
CA SER A 123 22.55 -7.26 9.22
C SER A 123 21.69 -7.25 10.49
N MET A 124 20.51 -6.63 10.44
CA MET A 124 19.56 -6.61 11.56
C MET A 124 19.15 -8.02 11.96
N HIS A 125 19.21 -8.32 13.27
CA HIS A 125 18.90 -9.64 13.85
C HIS A 125 19.73 -10.80 13.28
N SER A 126 20.89 -10.52 12.68
CA SER A 126 21.76 -11.55 12.13
C SER A 126 22.45 -12.37 13.23
N SER A 127 22.42 -13.69 13.05
CA SER A 127 23.31 -14.64 13.74
C SER A 127 24.40 -15.17 12.81
N ALA A 128 24.54 -14.60 11.61
CA ALA A 128 25.45 -15.10 10.59
C ALA A 128 26.86 -14.54 10.77
N GLU A 129 27.87 -15.41 10.71
CA GLU A 129 29.29 -15.05 10.76
C GLU A 129 29.87 -14.70 9.37
N ARG A 130 29.08 -14.91 8.30
CA ARG A 130 29.51 -14.68 6.92
C ARG A 130 29.56 -13.19 6.60
N SER A 131 30.55 -12.77 5.83
CA SER A 131 30.68 -11.39 5.37
C SER A 131 29.61 -11.00 4.34
N LYS A 132 29.39 -9.70 4.17
CA LYS A 132 28.50 -9.17 3.12
C LYS A 132 28.88 -9.65 1.71
N ALA A 133 30.19 -9.80 1.42
CA ALA A 133 30.65 -10.30 0.13
C ALA A 133 30.33 -11.80 -0.08
N GLU A 134 30.46 -12.61 0.98
CA GLU A 134 30.14 -14.03 0.93
C GLU A 134 28.64 -14.27 0.78
N ALA A 135 27.80 -13.54 1.52
CA ALA A 135 26.35 -13.62 1.37
C ALA A 135 25.91 -13.22 -0.04
N LEU A 136 26.53 -12.18 -0.62
CA LEU A 136 26.26 -11.78 -2.01
C LEU A 136 26.68 -12.86 -3.02
N ALA A 137 27.83 -13.52 -2.82
CA ALA A 137 28.27 -14.61 -3.68
C ALA A 137 27.32 -15.82 -3.59
N GLN A 138 26.88 -16.18 -2.38
CA GLN A 138 25.96 -17.29 -2.14
C GLN A 138 24.60 -17.04 -2.77
N ILE A 139 24.01 -15.86 -2.57
CA ILE A 139 22.69 -15.57 -3.12
C ILE A 139 22.70 -15.49 -4.65
N ASN A 140 23.81 -15.02 -5.26
CA ASN A 140 23.97 -15.07 -6.71
C ASN A 140 24.13 -16.50 -7.24
N ALA A 141 24.78 -17.39 -6.50
CA ALA A 141 24.85 -18.81 -6.86
C ALA A 141 23.46 -19.45 -6.83
N ILE A 142 22.70 -19.22 -5.75
CA ILE A 142 21.31 -19.69 -5.62
C ILE A 142 20.44 -19.16 -6.78
N LYS A 143 20.57 -17.88 -7.12
CA LYS A 143 19.86 -17.28 -8.26
C LYS A 143 20.20 -17.99 -9.57
N ALA A 144 21.47 -18.31 -9.80
CA ALA A 144 21.91 -19.02 -11.00
C ALA A 144 21.35 -20.45 -11.05
N ASP A 145 21.30 -21.15 -9.92
CA ASP A 145 20.73 -22.50 -9.81
C ASP A 145 19.22 -22.49 -10.09
N ILE A 146 18.50 -21.50 -9.56
CA ILE A 146 17.06 -21.34 -9.84
C ILE A 146 16.83 -21.00 -11.32
N ALA A 147 17.67 -20.15 -11.91
CA ALA A 147 17.62 -19.86 -13.35
C ALA A 147 17.91 -21.11 -14.21
N ALA A 148 18.68 -22.07 -13.70
CA ALA A 148 18.93 -23.36 -14.33
C ALA A 148 17.80 -24.39 -14.11
N GLY A 149 16.74 -24.04 -13.36
CA GLY A 149 15.57 -24.87 -13.11
C GLY A 149 15.52 -25.53 -11.74
N ALA A 150 16.36 -25.11 -10.77
CA ALA A 150 16.21 -25.54 -9.39
C ALA A 150 14.90 -25.00 -8.77
N ASP A 151 14.32 -25.78 -7.87
CA ASP A 151 13.09 -25.40 -7.16
C ASP A 151 13.36 -24.31 -6.11
N PHE A 152 12.67 -23.17 -6.22
CA PHE A 152 12.84 -22.03 -5.32
C PHE A 152 12.53 -22.38 -3.86
N ALA A 153 11.44 -23.13 -3.62
CA ALA A 153 11.04 -23.52 -2.27
C ALA A 153 12.09 -24.43 -1.62
N LYS A 154 12.69 -25.33 -2.41
CA LYS A 154 13.82 -26.14 -1.93
C LYS A 154 15.03 -25.29 -1.57
N GLN A 155 15.41 -24.34 -2.43
CA GLN A 155 16.51 -23.42 -2.14
C GLN A 155 16.22 -22.57 -0.89
N ALA A 156 14.97 -22.16 -0.67
CA ALA A 156 14.56 -21.46 0.54
C ALA A 156 14.67 -22.33 1.80
N ILE A 157 14.28 -23.60 1.73
CA ILE A 157 14.41 -24.55 2.85
C ILE A 157 15.87 -24.80 3.20
N ASP A 158 16.72 -24.97 2.18
CA ASP A 158 18.11 -25.35 2.36
C ASP A 158 19.01 -24.18 2.78
N HIS A 159 18.69 -22.94 2.35
CA HIS A 159 19.60 -21.79 2.50
C HIS A 159 19.04 -20.57 3.22
N SER A 160 17.72 -20.39 3.36
CA SER A 160 17.17 -19.17 3.95
C SER A 160 17.41 -19.10 5.46
N ASP A 161 17.93 -17.97 5.94
CA ASP A 161 18.07 -17.68 7.37
C ASP A 161 16.75 -17.15 7.99
N CYS A 162 15.72 -16.91 7.17
CA CYS A 162 14.39 -16.53 7.65
C CYS A 162 13.63 -17.77 8.17
N PRO A 163 12.86 -17.68 9.27
CA PRO A 163 11.98 -18.78 9.71
C PRO A 163 11.02 -19.29 8.63
N SER A 164 10.59 -18.43 7.70
CA SER A 164 9.75 -18.79 6.54
C SER A 164 10.44 -19.76 5.59
N GLY A 165 11.77 -19.91 5.65
CA GLY A 165 12.53 -20.90 4.88
C GLY A 165 11.95 -22.31 5.03
N ARG A 166 11.45 -22.68 6.22
CA ARG A 166 10.81 -23.98 6.49
C ARG A 166 9.54 -24.22 5.67
N GLU A 167 8.90 -23.15 5.21
CA GLU A 167 7.69 -23.15 4.39
C GLU A 167 8.02 -22.79 2.93
N GLY A 168 9.26 -23.05 2.48
CA GLY A 168 9.68 -22.70 1.12
C GLY A 168 9.84 -21.20 0.90
N GLY A 169 9.99 -20.43 1.98
CA GLY A 169 10.15 -18.99 1.94
C GLY A 169 8.84 -18.21 1.80
N ASP A 170 7.68 -18.87 1.85
CA ASP A 170 6.36 -18.25 1.68
C ASP A 170 6.09 -17.17 2.75
N LEU A 171 5.70 -15.98 2.29
CA LEU A 171 5.33 -14.86 3.16
C LEU A 171 3.81 -14.68 3.27
N GLY A 172 3.03 -15.47 2.52
CA GLY A 172 1.59 -15.27 2.40
C GLY A 172 1.24 -14.01 1.60
N ASP A 173 -0.03 -13.62 1.66
CA ASP A 173 -0.56 -12.46 0.96
C ASP A 173 -0.21 -11.17 1.71
N PHE A 174 0.38 -10.20 1.02
CA PHE A 174 0.66 -8.88 1.57
C PHE A 174 0.36 -7.75 0.58
N GLY A 175 -0.09 -6.62 1.12
CA GLY A 175 -0.29 -5.34 0.46
C GLY A 175 0.89 -4.39 0.66
N ARG A 176 0.74 -3.14 0.22
CA ARG A 176 1.79 -2.14 0.39
C ARG A 176 1.83 -1.63 1.84
N GLY A 177 2.98 -1.15 2.27
CA GLY A 177 3.26 -0.72 3.64
C GLY A 177 3.42 -1.84 4.66
N GLN A 178 3.27 -3.11 4.26
CA GLN A 178 3.43 -4.26 5.17
C GLN A 178 4.86 -4.82 5.20
N MET A 179 5.66 -4.54 4.17
CA MET A 179 7.06 -4.99 4.04
C MET A 179 8.02 -3.79 4.02
N VAL A 180 9.33 -4.06 4.15
CA VAL A 180 10.36 -3.01 3.98
C VAL A 180 10.34 -2.46 2.55
N GLY A 181 10.55 -1.15 2.40
CA GLY A 181 10.27 -0.43 1.15
C GLY A 181 11.02 -0.97 -0.07
N GLU A 182 12.27 -1.38 0.09
CA GLU A 182 13.10 -1.96 -0.98
C GLU A 182 12.56 -3.34 -1.41
N PHE A 183 12.17 -4.17 -0.44
CA PHE A 183 11.58 -5.49 -0.69
C PHE A 183 10.23 -5.36 -1.39
N GLU A 184 9.37 -4.48 -0.89
CA GLU A 184 8.06 -4.23 -1.48
C GLU A 184 8.19 -3.75 -2.92
N THR A 185 9.03 -2.74 -3.16
CA THR A 185 9.21 -2.17 -4.50
C THR A 185 9.62 -3.24 -5.50
N ALA A 186 10.54 -4.13 -5.11
CA ALA A 186 10.96 -5.24 -5.94
C ALA A 186 9.84 -6.27 -6.14
N ALA A 187 9.15 -6.70 -5.07
CA ALA A 187 8.11 -7.73 -5.15
C ALA A 187 6.91 -7.31 -6.01
N PHE A 188 6.47 -6.06 -5.89
CA PHE A 188 5.36 -5.51 -6.67
C PHE A 188 5.71 -5.21 -8.13
N ALA A 189 7.00 -5.11 -8.47
CA ALA A 189 7.47 -4.93 -9.85
C ALA A 189 7.53 -6.25 -10.63
N LEU A 190 7.41 -7.40 -9.95
CA LEU A 190 7.48 -8.72 -10.58
C LEU A 190 6.14 -9.16 -11.19
N ASP A 191 6.23 -9.86 -12.31
CA ASP A 191 5.13 -10.67 -12.84
C ASP A 191 4.96 -11.97 -12.05
N VAL A 192 3.78 -12.58 -12.10
CA VAL A 192 3.51 -13.86 -11.43
C VAL A 192 4.43 -14.95 -11.99
N GLY A 193 5.16 -15.61 -11.10
CA GLY A 193 6.18 -16.63 -11.41
C GLY A 193 7.58 -16.06 -11.62
N GLN A 194 7.74 -14.73 -11.73
CA GLN A 194 9.04 -14.09 -11.91
C GLN A 194 9.82 -14.04 -10.59
N ILE A 195 11.15 -14.04 -10.72
CA ILE A 195 12.10 -13.90 -9.61
C ILE A 195 12.84 -12.58 -9.76
N SER A 196 13.05 -11.86 -8.66
CA SER A 196 13.78 -10.60 -8.61
C SER A 196 15.28 -10.78 -8.83
N ASP A 197 15.95 -9.65 -9.07
CA ASP A 197 17.37 -9.53 -8.76
C ASP A 197 17.61 -9.58 -7.24
N VAL A 198 18.88 -9.62 -6.84
CA VAL A 198 19.26 -9.61 -5.43
C VAL A 198 18.87 -8.26 -4.83
N VAL A 199 17.97 -8.28 -3.85
CA VAL A 199 17.50 -7.09 -3.14
C VAL A 199 18.24 -6.98 -1.81
N GLU A 200 18.93 -5.87 -1.58
CA GLU A 200 19.53 -5.58 -0.28
C GLU A 200 18.52 -4.84 0.61
N THR A 201 18.34 -5.34 1.84
CA THR A 201 17.55 -4.66 2.89
C THR A 201 18.37 -4.62 4.19
N PRO A 202 17.91 -3.92 5.24
CA PRO A 202 18.57 -3.96 6.55
C PRO A 202 18.74 -5.36 7.15
N PHE A 203 17.95 -6.35 6.71
CA PHE A 203 18.02 -7.74 7.20
C PHE A 203 19.02 -8.61 6.44
N GLY A 204 19.53 -8.16 5.30
CA GLY A 204 20.46 -8.92 4.46
C GLY A 204 20.07 -8.87 2.99
N TYR A 205 20.45 -9.91 2.25
CA TYR A 205 20.09 -10.06 0.84
C TYR A 205 18.89 -10.96 0.65
N HIS A 206 18.02 -10.58 -0.27
CA HIS A 206 16.79 -11.29 -0.58
C HIS A 206 16.72 -11.63 -2.06
N LEU A 207 16.27 -12.85 -2.36
CA LEU A 207 15.64 -13.18 -3.64
C LEU A 207 14.15 -13.30 -3.40
N ILE A 208 13.35 -12.71 -4.28
CA ILE A 208 11.90 -12.66 -4.15
C ILE A 208 11.31 -13.36 -5.37
N GLN A 209 10.41 -14.30 -5.16
CA GLN A 209 9.59 -14.90 -6.21
C GLN A 209 8.15 -14.50 -5.98
N ARG A 210 7.52 -13.87 -6.97
CA ARG A 210 6.08 -13.61 -6.90
C ARG A 210 5.32 -14.87 -7.28
N THR A 211 4.43 -15.34 -6.41
CA THR A 211 3.63 -16.55 -6.61
C THR A 211 2.16 -16.24 -6.95
N ALA A 212 1.65 -15.05 -6.57
CA ALA A 212 0.35 -14.51 -6.99
C ALA A 212 0.37 -12.98 -7.11
#